data_AF-A0A914DGM0-F1
#
_entry.id   AF-A0A914DGM0-F1
#
_cell.length_a   1.000
_cell.length_b   1.000
_cell.length_c   1.000
_cell.angle_alpha   90.00
_cell.angle_beta   90.00
_cell.angle_gamma   90.00
#
_symmetry.space_group_name_H-M   'P 1'
#
loop_
_entity.id
_entity.type
_entity.pdbx_description
1 polymer ?
#
loop_
_entity_poly.entity_id
_entity_poly.type
_entity_poly.pdbx_seq_one_letter_code
_entity_poly.pdbx_strand_id
1 'polypeptide(L)'
;MNPKAIQFPIGFNSEQAIQKVLKRKVILEEKLKSIKQEPKFEQTDYCKEIECLLYLEKKVKILRESSYNPTQIYNNIREILNSPSELGNADKYEKPSDWPINWDKYHSQIADGENVCQYLIKNELLDRHWIVVDFIIIVEAAKAFPVYQKICDEDKILLLEKIGLVNSIIMARFYSLAQNSTTLTFPDGIMPIKICTPQDNNYIPDKLLLEVFCRSLEPLRRTNLNTIEFVLLEAIIGCYTAIPKLSNTTRILLTKQREAYALILLRYLQSQLGKESGAKKYTDIICLVETYFYFTQRFKPPYNIFHGDKGPHFDRNLCRNHTLCREKHYVEVRYMEV
;
A
#
# COMPACT_ATOMS: atom_id res chain seq x y z
N MET A 1 19.38 33.77 -44.26
CA MET A 1 18.80 32.47 -44.67
C MET A 1 19.48 32.02 -45.95
N ASN A 2 19.96 30.77 -46.03
CA ASN A 2 20.63 30.24 -47.21
C ASN A 2 19.60 29.80 -48.26
N PRO A 3 19.48 30.47 -49.43
CA PRO A 3 18.50 30.12 -50.45
C PRO A 3 18.77 28.76 -51.14
N LYS A 4 19.91 28.12 -50.88
CA LYS A 4 20.23 26.77 -51.38
C LYS A 4 19.71 25.63 -50.48
N ALA A 5 19.15 25.94 -49.30
CA ALA A 5 18.68 24.91 -48.37
C ALA A 5 17.37 24.23 -48.78
N ILE A 6 16.64 24.79 -49.76
CA ILE A 6 15.39 24.22 -50.29
C ILE A 6 15.57 23.99 -51.79
N GLN A 7 16.42 23.04 -52.15
CA GLN A 7 16.49 22.53 -53.52
C GLN A 7 16.06 21.07 -53.51
N PHE A 8 14.99 20.76 -54.23
CA PHE A 8 14.57 19.38 -54.43
C PHE A 8 15.61 18.67 -55.31
N PRO A 9 15.91 17.39 -55.06
CA PRO A 9 16.86 16.62 -55.86
C PRO A 9 16.49 16.66 -57.35
N ILE A 10 17.48 16.68 -58.24
CA ILE A 10 17.26 16.57 -59.69
C ILE A 10 16.58 15.21 -59.95
N GLY A 11 15.39 15.23 -60.56
CA GLY A 11 14.52 14.06 -60.74
C GLY A 11 13.45 13.87 -59.65
N PHE A 12 13.29 14.82 -58.72
CA PHE A 12 12.22 14.80 -57.73
C PHE A 12 10.84 14.94 -58.39
N ASN A 13 10.11 13.84 -58.45
CA ASN A 13 8.73 13.81 -58.89
C ASN A 13 7.81 14.18 -57.70
N SER A 14 7.34 15.43 -57.70
CA SER A 14 6.47 15.98 -56.67
C SER A 14 5.15 15.20 -56.54
N GLU A 15 4.58 14.71 -57.64
CA GLU A 15 3.36 13.90 -57.62
C GLU A 15 3.57 12.56 -56.90
N GLN A 16 4.68 11.86 -57.17
CA GLN A 16 5.01 10.63 -56.47
C GLN A 16 5.27 10.85 -54.96
N ALA A 17 5.89 11.97 -54.61
CA ALA A 17 6.10 12.33 -53.21
C ALA A 17 4.78 12.61 -52.49
N ILE A 18 3.88 13.38 -53.13
CA ILE A 18 2.54 13.68 -52.62
C ILE A 18 1.72 12.39 -52.47
N GLN A 19 1.75 11.49 -53.47
CA GLN A 19 1.08 10.19 -53.39
C GLN A 19 1.60 9.32 -52.25
N LYS A 20 2.91 9.31 -51.97
CA LYS A 20 3.49 8.58 -50.83
C LYS A 20 3.02 9.15 -49.48
N VAL A 21 2.91 10.47 -49.36
CA VAL A 21 2.41 11.13 -48.14
C VAL A 21 0.93 10.83 -47.93
N LEU A 22 0.11 10.91 -48.99
CA LEU A 22 -1.31 10.59 -48.92
C LEU A 22 -1.56 9.11 -48.57
N LYS A 23 -0.81 8.18 -49.17
CA LYS A 23 -0.88 6.75 -48.79
C LYS A 23 -0.52 6.52 -47.33
N ARG A 24 0.53 7.17 -46.82
CA ARG A 24 0.90 7.09 -45.38
C ARG A 24 -0.20 7.64 -44.48
N LYS A 25 -0.85 8.74 -44.87
CA LYS A 25 -1.97 9.33 -44.12
C LYS A 25 -3.16 8.37 -44.05
N VAL A 26 -3.54 7.75 -45.16
CA VAL A 26 -4.63 6.75 -45.21
C VAL A 26 -4.32 5.55 -44.32
N ILE A 27 -3.10 5.00 -44.41
CA ILE A 27 -2.67 3.87 -43.55
C ILE A 27 -2.72 4.25 -42.07
N LEU A 28 -2.32 5.47 -41.72
CA LEU A 28 -2.39 5.97 -40.35
C LEU A 28 -3.83 6.15 -39.88
N GLU A 29 -4.72 6.66 -40.74
CA GLU A 29 -6.15 6.83 -40.45
C GLU A 29 -6.86 5.47 -40.31
N GLU A 30 -6.50 4.47 -41.12
CA GLU A 30 -6.98 3.10 -41.02
C GLU A 30 -6.49 2.42 -39.74
N LYS A 31 -5.20 2.58 -39.38
CA LYS A 31 -4.68 2.13 -38.07
C LYS A 31 -5.35 2.86 -36.91
N LEU A 32 -5.67 4.14 -37.04
CA LEU A 32 -6.41 4.88 -36.01
C LEU A 32 -7.84 4.37 -35.87
N LYS A 33 -8.49 3.98 -36.98
CA LYS A 33 -9.82 3.38 -36.98
C LYS A 33 -9.83 1.99 -36.36
N SER A 34 -8.79 1.17 -36.58
CA SER A 34 -8.66 -0.13 -35.91
C SER A 34 -8.34 0.00 -34.42
N ILE A 35 -7.62 1.05 -34.00
CA ILE A 35 -7.41 1.38 -32.58
C ILE A 35 -8.70 1.92 -31.93
N LYS A 36 -9.57 2.60 -32.67
CA LYS A 36 -10.87 3.11 -32.17
C LYS A 36 -11.92 2.03 -31.91
N GLN A 37 -11.72 0.80 -32.38
CA GLN A 37 -12.44 -0.34 -31.84
C GLN A 37 -11.72 -0.79 -30.57
N GLU A 38 -11.88 -0.01 -29.50
CA GLU A 38 -11.63 -0.55 -28.17
C GLU A 38 -12.51 -1.80 -28.03
N PRO A 39 -11.96 -2.95 -27.59
CA PRO A 39 -12.78 -4.09 -27.26
C PRO A 39 -13.86 -3.60 -26.28
N LYS A 40 -15.12 -3.80 -26.65
CA LYS A 40 -16.27 -3.61 -25.75
C LYS A 40 -16.10 -4.62 -24.63
N PHE A 41 -15.37 -4.22 -23.62
CA PHE A 41 -15.08 -4.97 -22.42
C PHE A 41 -16.25 -4.65 -21.50
N GLU A 42 -17.16 -5.60 -21.40
CA GLU A 42 -18.54 -5.40 -20.95
C GLU A 42 -18.60 -5.08 -19.46
N GLN A 43 -19.65 -4.35 -19.06
CA GLN A 43 -19.88 -3.91 -17.69
C GLN A 43 -19.90 -5.06 -16.67
N THR A 44 -20.28 -6.25 -17.15
CA THR A 44 -20.44 -7.50 -16.41
C THR A 44 -19.14 -8.16 -16.01
N ASP A 45 -18.05 -7.92 -16.75
CA ASP A 45 -16.79 -8.64 -16.50
C ASP A 45 -16.14 -8.12 -15.22
N TYR A 46 -15.89 -6.81 -15.12
CA TYR A 46 -15.19 -6.23 -13.98
C TYR A 46 -15.97 -6.28 -12.64
N CYS A 47 -17.28 -6.52 -12.67
CA CYS A 47 -18.07 -6.72 -11.46
C CYS A 47 -17.57 -7.94 -10.68
N LYS A 48 -17.19 -9.03 -11.36
CA LYS A 48 -16.73 -10.25 -10.68
C LYS A 48 -15.40 -10.06 -9.99
N GLU A 49 -14.43 -9.40 -10.63
CA GLU A 49 -13.15 -9.09 -9.99
C GLU A 49 -13.35 -8.18 -8.77
N ILE A 50 -14.19 -7.15 -8.88
CA ILE A 50 -14.52 -6.27 -7.76
C ILE A 50 -15.17 -7.07 -6.62
N GLU A 51 -16.16 -7.92 -6.91
CA GLU A 51 -16.81 -8.77 -5.91
C GLU A 51 -15.82 -9.71 -5.20
N CYS A 52 -14.89 -10.32 -5.94
CA CYS A 52 -13.84 -11.14 -5.36
C CYS A 52 -12.93 -10.34 -4.43
N LEU A 53 -12.49 -9.15 -4.86
CA LEU A 53 -11.66 -8.26 -4.04
C LEU A 53 -12.40 -7.78 -2.78
N LEU A 54 -13.68 -7.43 -2.91
CA LEU A 54 -14.53 -7.04 -1.76
C LEU A 54 -14.73 -8.20 -0.79
N TYR A 55 -14.88 -9.42 -1.27
CA TYR A 55 -14.99 -10.60 -0.43
C TYR A 55 -13.70 -10.84 0.37
N LEU A 56 -12.53 -10.73 -0.29
CA LEU A 56 -11.24 -10.84 0.39
C LEU A 56 -11.08 -9.74 1.45
N GLU A 57 -11.43 -8.50 1.10
CA GLU A 57 -11.34 -7.37 2.02
C GLU A 57 -12.26 -7.53 3.24
N LYS A 58 -13.47 -8.07 3.04
CA LYS A 58 -14.35 -8.42 4.14
C LYS A 58 -13.69 -9.41 5.10
N LYS A 59 -13.01 -10.44 4.58
CA LYS A 59 -12.31 -11.44 5.40
C LYS A 59 -11.08 -10.86 6.10
N VAL A 60 -10.31 -10.02 5.42
CA VAL A 60 -9.21 -9.25 5.99
C VAL A 60 -9.71 -8.41 7.16
N LYS A 61 -10.81 -7.67 6.98
CA LYS A 61 -11.42 -6.85 8.03
C LYS A 61 -11.84 -7.68 9.24
N ILE A 62 -12.54 -8.79 9.02
CA ILE A 62 -12.98 -9.69 10.10
C ILE A 62 -11.76 -10.15 10.90
N LEU A 63 -10.75 -10.67 10.22
CA LEU A 63 -9.55 -11.19 10.87
C LEU A 63 -8.81 -10.09 11.65
N ARG A 64 -8.68 -8.90 11.06
CA ARG A 64 -8.03 -7.72 11.65
C ARG A 64 -8.74 -7.20 12.90
N GLU A 65 -10.07 -7.28 12.95
CA GLU A 65 -10.89 -6.84 14.09
C GLU A 65 -11.18 -7.96 15.11
N SER A 66 -10.55 -9.12 14.94
CA SER A 66 -10.79 -10.31 15.77
C SER A 66 -9.69 -10.56 16.81
N SER A 67 -9.89 -11.59 17.63
CA SER A 67 -8.91 -12.10 18.59
C SER A 67 -7.68 -12.76 17.95
N TYR A 68 -7.63 -12.94 16.63
CA TYR A 68 -6.48 -13.51 15.92
C TYR A 68 -5.20 -12.70 16.14
N ASN A 69 -4.19 -13.27 16.82
CA ASN A 69 -2.87 -12.66 17.02
C ASN A 69 -1.76 -13.54 16.40
N PRO A 70 -1.35 -13.28 15.16
CA PRO A 70 -0.38 -14.11 14.46
C PRO A 70 1.08 -13.90 14.88
N THR A 71 1.36 -12.86 15.68
CA THR A 71 2.74 -12.48 16.03
C THR A 71 3.47 -13.52 16.89
N GLN A 72 2.72 -14.43 17.52
CA GLN A 72 3.24 -15.54 18.31
C GLN A 72 3.35 -16.85 17.51
N ILE A 73 2.80 -16.89 16.30
CA ILE A 73 2.64 -18.10 15.49
C ILE A 73 3.77 -18.24 14.46
N TYR A 74 4.16 -17.13 13.81
CA TYR A 74 5.02 -17.15 12.64
C TYR A 74 6.31 -16.36 12.86
N ASN A 75 7.43 -16.94 12.41
CA ASN A 75 8.75 -16.33 12.51
C ASN A 75 9.27 -15.75 11.20
N ASN A 76 8.69 -16.13 10.05
CA ASN A 76 9.10 -15.64 8.72
C ASN A 76 7.99 -15.78 7.67
N ILE A 77 8.15 -15.06 6.55
CA ILE A 77 7.20 -15.08 5.43
C ILE A 77 6.99 -16.49 4.88
N ARG A 78 8.04 -17.32 4.85
CA ARG A 78 7.98 -18.68 4.29
C ARG A 78 7.11 -19.61 5.17
N GLU A 79 7.20 -19.49 6.49
CA GLU A 79 6.31 -20.19 7.43
C GLU A 79 4.85 -19.80 7.21
N ILE A 80 4.58 -18.51 7.03
CA ILE A 80 3.23 -18.04 6.73
C ILE A 80 2.78 -18.64 5.39
N LEU A 81 3.56 -18.51 4.32
CA LEU A 81 3.17 -19.02 2.99
C LEU A 81 2.87 -20.53 2.98
N ASN A 82 3.60 -21.31 3.76
CA ASN A 82 3.44 -22.76 3.84
C ASN A 82 2.33 -23.22 4.81
N SER A 83 1.80 -22.32 5.64
CA SER A 83 0.71 -22.66 6.57
C SER A 83 -0.64 -22.68 5.85
N PRO A 84 -1.61 -23.48 6.36
CA PRO A 84 -3.00 -23.37 5.95
C PRO A 84 -3.48 -21.92 6.08
N SER A 85 -4.33 -21.47 5.15
CA SER A 85 -4.78 -20.07 5.19
C SER A 85 -5.77 -19.84 6.33
N GLU A 86 -5.49 -18.83 7.15
CA GLU A 86 -6.37 -18.37 8.21
C GLU A 86 -7.50 -17.47 7.70
N LEU A 87 -7.37 -16.93 6.48
CA LEU A 87 -8.39 -16.07 5.87
C LEU A 87 -9.72 -16.82 5.66
N GLY A 88 -9.65 -18.11 5.29
CA GLY A 88 -10.83 -18.97 5.17
C GLY A 88 -11.48 -19.31 6.52
N ASN A 89 -10.72 -19.21 7.61
CA ASN A 89 -11.16 -19.45 8.98
C ASN A 89 -11.56 -18.18 9.73
N ALA A 90 -11.56 -17.00 9.07
CA ALA A 90 -11.77 -15.71 9.74
C ALA A 90 -13.05 -15.68 10.62
N ASP A 91 -14.12 -16.38 10.21
CA ASP A 91 -15.39 -16.40 10.94
C ASP A 91 -15.32 -17.18 12.27
N LYS A 92 -14.24 -17.93 12.54
CA LYS A 92 -14.03 -18.64 13.81
C LYS A 92 -13.51 -17.73 14.92
N TYR A 93 -12.96 -16.58 14.55
CA TYR A 93 -12.39 -15.65 15.51
C TYR A 93 -13.43 -14.62 15.94
N GLU A 94 -13.57 -14.43 17.24
CA GLU A 94 -14.50 -13.46 17.81
C GLU A 94 -13.83 -12.10 17.96
N LYS A 95 -14.63 -11.04 17.94
CA LYS A 95 -14.15 -9.69 18.28
C LYS A 95 -13.84 -9.63 19.78
N PRO A 96 -12.66 -9.14 20.20
CA PRO A 96 -12.34 -8.97 21.61
C PRO A 96 -13.37 -8.07 22.31
N SER A 97 -13.88 -8.51 23.46
CA SER A 97 -14.92 -7.81 24.23
C SER A 97 -14.42 -6.53 24.90
N ASP A 98 -13.11 -6.41 25.06
CA ASP A 98 -12.40 -5.32 25.72
C ASP A 98 -11.93 -4.22 24.74
N TRP A 99 -12.30 -4.31 23.46
CA TRP A 99 -11.96 -3.34 22.43
C TRP A 99 -13.14 -2.41 22.07
N PRO A 100 -12.89 -1.11 21.81
CA PRO A 100 -11.59 -0.43 21.91
C PRO A 100 -11.19 -0.14 23.35
N ILE A 101 -9.87 -0.07 23.57
CA ILE A 101 -9.22 0.32 24.82
C ILE A 101 -9.68 1.73 25.22
N ASN A 102 -10.17 1.85 26.46
CA ASN A 102 -10.57 3.13 27.03
C ASN A 102 -9.33 3.93 27.49
N TRP A 103 -8.88 4.85 26.64
CA TRP A 103 -7.73 5.72 26.91
C TRP A 103 -7.87 6.53 28.22
N ASP A 104 -9.04 7.09 28.50
CA ASP A 104 -9.25 7.94 29.68
C ASP A 104 -9.05 7.15 30.98
N LYS A 105 -9.53 5.90 31.01
CA LYS A 105 -9.31 4.97 32.12
C LYS A 105 -7.81 4.74 32.34
N TYR A 106 -7.03 4.46 31.29
CA TYR A 106 -5.60 4.21 31.44
C TYR A 106 -4.81 5.48 31.76
N HIS A 107 -5.15 6.61 31.16
CA HIS A 107 -4.51 7.89 31.48
C HIS A 107 -4.62 8.23 32.96
N SER A 108 -5.77 7.96 33.61
CA SER A 108 -5.95 8.20 35.05
C SER A 108 -5.13 7.28 35.97
N GLN A 109 -4.59 6.17 35.44
CA GLN A 109 -3.86 5.16 36.20
C GLN A 109 -2.33 5.26 36.05
N ILE A 110 -1.86 5.97 35.03
CA ILE A 110 -0.43 6.17 34.77
C ILE A 110 0.07 7.25 35.74
N ALA A 111 1.12 6.94 36.49
CA ALA A 111 1.70 7.88 37.44
C ALA A 111 2.37 9.07 36.71
N ASP A 112 2.39 10.25 37.35
CA ASP A 112 3.08 11.42 36.80
C ASP A 112 4.55 11.11 36.49
N GLY A 113 4.94 11.31 35.23
CA GLY A 113 6.29 11.03 34.73
C GLY A 113 6.56 9.56 34.35
N GLU A 114 5.60 8.65 34.51
CA GLU A 114 5.71 7.29 34.00
C GLU A 114 5.58 7.27 32.47
N ASN A 115 6.41 6.46 31.82
CA ASN A 115 6.37 6.30 30.38
C ASN A 115 5.16 5.45 29.96
N VAL A 116 4.27 6.02 29.13
CA VAL A 116 3.04 5.36 28.66
C VAL A 116 3.32 4.02 27.96
N CYS A 117 4.34 3.93 27.09
CA CYS A 117 4.75 2.67 26.45
C CYS A 117 5.09 1.60 27.50
N GLN A 118 5.86 1.96 28.53
CA GLN A 118 6.27 1.04 29.58
C GLN A 118 5.09 0.58 30.45
N TYR A 119 4.19 1.48 30.83
CA TYR A 119 2.99 1.12 31.57
C TYR A 119 2.12 0.13 30.79
N LEU A 120 1.86 0.41 29.51
CA LEU A 120 1.03 -0.45 28.67
C LEU A 120 1.67 -1.83 28.47
N ILE A 121 2.99 -1.91 28.28
CA ILE A 121 3.71 -3.19 28.19
C ILE A 121 3.64 -3.97 29.50
N LYS A 122 3.87 -3.31 30.65
CA LYS A 122 3.86 -3.93 31.98
C LYS A 122 2.50 -4.52 32.33
N ASN A 123 1.42 -3.89 31.87
CA ASN A 123 0.05 -4.32 32.11
C ASN A 123 -0.53 -5.18 30.98
N GLU A 124 0.31 -5.65 30.03
CA GLU A 124 -0.10 -6.53 28.92
C GLU A 124 -1.17 -5.93 28.00
N LEU A 125 -1.21 -4.60 27.89
CA LEU A 125 -2.16 -3.83 27.07
C LEU A 125 -1.65 -3.55 25.65
N LEU A 126 -0.38 -3.88 25.38
CA LEU A 126 0.29 -3.80 24.09
C LEU A 126 0.76 -5.21 23.66
N ASP A 127 -0.18 -6.16 23.60
CA ASP A 127 0.09 -7.56 23.22
C ASP A 127 0.22 -7.76 21.70
N ARG A 128 -0.21 -6.77 20.90
CA ARG A 128 -0.23 -6.80 19.43
C ARG A 128 0.70 -5.79 18.80
N HIS A 129 1.60 -6.30 17.97
CA HIS A 129 2.38 -5.47 17.05
C HIS A 129 1.59 -5.24 15.76
N TRP A 130 0.69 -4.26 15.76
CA TRP A 130 -0.27 -4.07 14.67
C TRP A 130 0.30 -3.99 13.27
N ILE A 131 1.47 -3.36 13.06
CA ILE A 131 2.11 -3.35 11.74
C ILE A 131 2.52 -4.76 11.28
N VAL A 132 2.95 -5.61 12.21
CA VAL A 132 3.30 -7.01 11.94
C VAL A 132 2.03 -7.84 11.75
N VAL A 133 1.00 -7.63 12.57
CA VAL A 133 -0.31 -8.27 12.40
C VAL A 133 -0.89 -7.95 11.02
N ASP A 134 -0.95 -6.67 10.66
CA ASP A 134 -1.41 -6.18 9.36
C ASP A 134 -0.58 -6.80 8.23
N PHE A 135 0.75 -6.89 8.37
CA PHE A 135 1.61 -7.55 7.39
C PHE A 135 1.25 -9.03 7.20
N ILE A 136 1.07 -9.78 8.29
CA ILE A 136 0.73 -11.20 8.21
C ILE A 136 -0.64 -11.39 7.56
N ILE A 137 -1.62 -10.53 7.88
CA ILE A 137 -2.94 -10.56 7.24
C ILE A 137 -2.85 -10.26 5.74
N ILE A 138 -1.98 -9.34 5.32
CA ILE A 138 -1.71 -9.09 3.89
C ILE A 138 -1.09 -10.32 3.21
N VAL A 139 -0.18 -11.04 3.88
CA VAL A 139 0.35 -12.30 3.35
C VAL A 139 -0.75 -13.37 3.22
N GLU A 140 -1.64 -13.48 4.21
CA GLU A 140 -2.81 -14.36 4.16
C GLU A 140 -3.75 -14.00 2.98
N ALA A 141 -4.02 -12.72 2.78
CA ALA A 141 -4.79 -12.23 1.64
C ALA A 141 -4.12 -12.55 0.29
N ALA A 142 -2.80 -12.41 0.22
CA ALA A 142 -2.03 -12.70 -0.99
C ALA A 142 -2.11 -14.19 -1.38
N LYS A 143 -2.21 -15.13 -0.42
CA LYS A 143 -2.45 -16.55 -0.72
C LYS A 143 -3.73 -16.75 -1.54
N ALA A 144 -4.75 -15.92 -1.36
CA ALA A 144 -6.00 -16.04 -2.10
C ALA A 144 -5.96 -15.39 -3.51
N PHE A 145 -4.91 -14.63 -3.84
CA PHE A 145 -4.80 -13.97 -5.14
C PHE A 145 -4.44 -14.95 -6.26
N PRO A 146 -5.18 -15.00 -7.39
CA PRO A 146 -4.92 -15.94 -8.47
C PRO A 146 -3.53 -15.85 -9.10
N VAL A 147 -2.91 -14.66 -9.10
CA VAL A 147 -1.56 -14.48 -9.62
C VAL A 147 -0.49 -15.09 -8.71
N TYR A 148 -0.71 -15.07 -7.39
CA TYR A 148 0.21 -15.67 -6.42
C TYR A 148 0.26 -17.20 -6.54
N GLN A 149 -0.83 -17.82 -7.00
CA GLN A 149 -0.87 -19.26 -7.27
C GLN A 149 -0.06 -19.68 -8.50
N LYS A 150 0.39 -18.73 -9.35
CA LYS A 150 1.05 -18.99 -10.63
C LYS A 150 2.55 -18.66 -10.63
N ILE A 151 3.07 -18.08 -9.57
CA ILE A 151 4.47 -17.65 -9.44
C ILE A 151 5.23 -18.58 -8.49
N CYS A 152 6.55 -18.68 -8.64
CA CYS A 152 7.38 -19.53 -7.77
C CYS A 152 7.51 -18.94 -6.37
N ASP A 153 7.86 -19.77 -5.38
CA ASP A 153 7.89 -19.37 -3.97
C ASP A 153 8.93 -18.27 -3.69
N GLU A 154 10.08 -18.32 -4.36
CA GLU A 154 11.11 -17.28 -4.26
C GLU A 154 10.59 -15.92 -4.75
N ASP A 155 9.85 -15.89 -5.86
CA ASP A 155 9.24 -14.65 -6.35
C ASP A 155 8.10 -14.17 -5.43
N LYS A 156 7.32 -15.09 -4.81
CA LYS A 156 6.30 -14.72 -3.79
C LYS A 156 6.94 -13.99 -2.62
N ILE A 157 8.05 -14.52 -2.11
CA ILE A 157 8.77 -13.93 -0.98
C ILE A 157 9.29 -12.55 -1.35
N LEU A 158 10.00 -12.42 -2.48
CA LEU A 158 10.51 -11.13 -2.96
C LEU A 158 9.41 -10.08 -3.13
N LEU A 159 8.25 -10.51 -3.65
CA LEU A 159 7.08 -9.66 -3.83
C LEU A 159 6.52 -9.20 -2.48
N LEU A 160 6.27 -10.12 -1.55
CA LEU A 160 5.71 -9.83 -0.23
C LEU A 160 6.65 -8.99 0.66
N GLU A 161 7.96 -9.21 0.59
CA GLU A 161 8.95 -8.35 1.26
C GLU A 161 8.85 -6.90 0.78
N LYS A 162 8.58 -6.70 -0.52
CA LYS A 162 8.47 -5.37 -1.10
C LYS A 162 7.12 -4.70 -0.85
N ILE A 163 6.01 -5.42 -1.02
CA ILE A 163 4.67 -4.85 -1.03
C ILE A 163 3.92 -5.01 0.30
N GLY A 164 4.28 -6.00 1.12
CA GLY A 164 3.55 -6.32 2.34
C GLY A 164 3.52 -5.16 3.32
N LEU A 165 4.67 -4.49 3.54
CA LEU A 165 4.73 -3.32 4.43
C LEU A 165 3.96 -2.12 3.85
N VAL A 166 4.00 -1.92 2.54
CA VAL A 166 3.27 -0.84 1.85
C VAL A 166 1.76 -1.02 2.04
N ASN A 167 1.26 -2.23 1.78
CA ASN A 167 -0.15 -2.57 1.96
C ASN A 167 -0.57 -2.52 3.44
N SER A 168 0.28 -2.95 4.37
CA SER A 168 0.00 -2.83 5.81
C SER A 168 -0.18 -1.37 6.24
N ILE A 169 0.71 -0.50 5.74
CA ILE A 169 0.70 0.94 6.05
C ILE A 169 -0.54 1.61 5.47
N ILE A 170 -0.88 1.35 4.20
CA ILE A 170 -2.05 1.96 3.58
C ILE A 170 -3.36 1.44 4.20
N MET A 171 -3.45 0.14 4.49
CA MET A 171 -4.59 -0.50 5.16
C MET A 171 -4.86 0.14 6.52
N ALA A 172 -3.85 0.26 7.38
CA ALA A 172 -4.03 0.85 8.70
C ALA A 172 -4.57 2.29 8.64
N ARG A 173 -4.17 3.05 7.63
CA ARG A 173 -4.62 4.45 7.42
C ARG A 173 -6.01 4.53 6.82
N PHE A 174 -6.32 3.68 5.85
CA PHE A 174 -7.66 3.57 5.29
C PHE A 174 -8.68 3.27 6.39
N TYR A 175 -8.39 2.29 7.26
CA TYR A 175 -9.26 1.97 8.40
C TYR A 175 -9.32 3.08 9.45
N SER A 176 -8.22 3.79 9.72
CA SER A 176 -8.23 4.96 10.62
C SER A 176 -9.18 6.05 10.10
N LEU A 177 -9.13 6.33 8.80
CA LEU A 177 -9.99 7.33 8.15
C LEU A 177 -11.46 6.87 8.12
N ALA A 178 -11.72 5.59 7.89
CA ALA A 178 -13.06 5.02 7.95
C ALA A 178 -13.70 5.15 9.35
N GLN A 179 -12.88 5.25 10.40
CA GLN A 179 -13.29 5.55 11.77
C GLN A 179 -13.35 7.05 12.08
N ASN A 180 -13.24 7.92 11.07
CA ASN A 180 -13.13 9.38 11.20
C ASN A 180 -11.95 9.86 12.07
N SER A 181 -10.90 9.04 12.21
CA SER A 181 -9.71 9.44 12.97
C SER A 181 -8.81 10.35 12.15
N THR A 182 -8.27 11.38 12.80
CA THR A 182 -7.28 12.30 12.22
C THR A 182 -5.84 11.78 12.36
N THR A 183 -5.65 10.66 13.06
CA THR A 183 -4.35 10.05 13.31
C THR A 183 -4.45 8.53 13.17
N LEU A 184 -3.31 7.86 13.02
CA LEU A 184 -3.27 6.40 12.95
C LEU A 184 -3.92 5.78 14.20
N THR A 185 -4.95 4.98 14.00
CA THR A 185 -5.70 4.29 15.04
C THR A 185 -5.88 2.82 14.65
N PHE A 186 -5.49 1.92 15.55
CA PHE A 186 -5.61 0.48 15.36
C PHE A 186 -6.97 -0.05 15.85
N PRO A 187 -7.36 -1.30 15.48
CA PRO A 187 -8.66 -1.88 15.84
C PRO A 187 -8.96 -1.94 17.33
N ASP A 188 -7.93 -2.09 18.17
CA ASP A 188 -8.01 -2.03 19.63
C ASP A 188 -8.16 -0.61 20.18
N GLY A 189 -8.22 0.41 19.31
CA GLY A 189 -8.27 1.81 19.70
C GLY A 189 -6.90 2.42 20.01
N ILE A 190 -5.79 1.69 19.86
CA ILE A 190 -4.47 2.23 20.11
C ILE A 190 -4.12 3.31 19.09
N MET A 191 -3.69 4.46 19.61
CA MET A 191 -3.19 5.59 18.84
C MET A 191 -1.70 5.75 19.14
N PRO A 192 -0.78 5.31 18.24
CA PRO A 192 0.66 5.36 18.52
C PRO A 192 1.17 6.75 18.88
N ILE A 193 0.58 7.79 18.30
CA ILE A 193 0.94 9.17 18.64
C ILE A 193 0.73 9.47 20.14
N LYS A 194 -0.36 9.00 20.76
CA LYS A 194 -0.63 9.18 22.19
C LYS A 194 0.33 8.40 23.09
N ILE A 195 0.87 7.28 22.59
CA ILE A 195 1.87 6.48 23.31
C ILE A 195 3.25 7.15 23.26
N CYS A 196 3.60 7.70 22.09
CA CYS A 196 4.91 8.29 21.85
C CYS A 196 5.04 9.73 22.38
N THR A 197 3.94 10.39 22.69
CA THR A 197 3.94 11.74 23.29
C THR A 197 3.83 11.66 24.81
N PRO A 198 4.80 12.18 25.56
CA PRO A 198 4.67 12.40 27.00
C PRO A 198 3.41 13.20 27.34
N GLN A 199 2.93 13.04 28.57
CA GLN A 199 1.74 13.73 29.11
C GLN A 199 1.99 15.23 29.41
N ASP A 200 3.16 15.76 29.05
CA ASP A 200 3.48 17.17 29.22
C ASP A 200 2.82 17.99 28.10
N ASN A 201 1.92 18.90 28.47
CA ASN A 201 1.22 19.81 27.54
C ASN A 201 2.18 20.70 26.73
N ASN A 202 3.44 20.84 27.13
CA ASN A 202 4.47 21.59 26.39
C ASN A 202 5.30 20.71 25.45
N TYR A 203 5.06 19.40 25.41
CA TYR A 203 5.79 18.50 24.54
C TYR A 203 5.38 18.70 23.07
N ILE A 204 6.36 19.03 22.23
CA ILE A 204 6.19 19.11 20.78
C ILE A 204 6.65 17.76 20.19
N PRO A 205 5.75 16.99 19.55
CA PRO A 205 6.12 15.72 18.96
C PRO A 205 7.15 15.90 17.84
N ASP A 206 8.08 14.95 17.75
CA ASP A 206 9.08 14.92 16.68
C ASP A 206 8.39 14.99 15.30
N LYS A 207 8.99 15.76 14.39
CA LYS A 207 8.51 15.90 13.01
C LYS A 207 8.29 14.54 12.33
N LEU A 208 9.16 13.55 12.59
CA LEU A 208 9.05 12.20 12.07
C LEU A 208 7.83 11.47 12.64
N LEU A 209 7.54 11.60 13.94
CA LEU A 209 6.35 11.01 14.56
C LEU A 209 5.07 11.61 13.95
N LEU A 210 5.01 12.93 13.79
CA LEU A 210 3.89 13.60 13.13
C LEU A 210 3.76 13.20 11.66
N GLU A 211 4.88 13.04 10.95
CA GLU A 211 4.89 12.61 9.56
C GLU A 211 4.31 11.19 9.42
N VAL A 212 4.74 10.28 10.28
CA VAL A 212 4.36 8.88 10.25
C VAL A 212 2.94 8.64 10.74
N PHE A 213 2.54 9.19 11.88
CA PHE A 213 1.27 8.85 12.52
C PHE A 213 0.12 9.80 12.20
N CYS A 214 0.40 10.98 11.65
CA CYS A 214 -0.63 11.96 11.32
C CYS A 214 -0.62 12.32 9.83
N ARG A 215 0.49 12.88 9.32
CA ARG A 215 0.54 13.44 7.95
C ARG A 215 0.47 12.37 6.87
N SER A 216 0.85 11.13 7.15
CA SER A 216 0.76 10.04 6.18
C SER A 216 -0.69 9.59 5.89
N LEU A 217 -1.69 10.08 6.63
CA LEU A 217 -3.11 9.88 6.33
C LEU A 217 -3.61 10.88 5.27
N GLU A 218 -2.94 12.03 5.15
CA GLU A 218 -3.38 13.17 4.33
C GLU A 218 -3.57 12.85 2.84
N PRO A 219 -2.70 12.04 2.19
CA PRO A 219 -2.93 11.64 0.80
C PRO A 219 -4.25 10.86 0.64
N LEU A 220 -4.50 9.84 1.47
CA LEU A 220 -5.76 9.09 1.45
C LEU A 220 -6.97 9.96 1.78
N ARG A 221 -6.85 10.85 2.76
CA ARG A 221 -7.92 11.77 3.17
C ARG A 221 -8.34 12.70 2.02
N ARG A 222 -7.37 13.21 1.25
CA ARG A 222 -7.64 14.06 0.08
C ARG A 222 -8.28 13.28 -1.06
N THR A 223 -7.83 12.04 -1.30
CA THR A 223 -8.39 11.21 -2.38
C THR A 223 -9.78 10.67 -2.02
N ASN A 224 -10.10 10.57 -0.73
CA ASN A 224 -11.40 10.13 -0.21
C ASN A 224 -11.86 8.81 -0.86
N LEU A 225 -11.07 7.75 -0.63
CA LEU A 225 -11.34 6.44 -1.20
C LEU A 225 -12.60 5.82 -0.60
N ASN A 226 -13.44 5.27 -1.46
CA ASN A 226 -14.42 4.26 -1.02
C ASN A 226 -13.76 2.86 -1.00
N THR A 227 -14.48 1.86 -0.49
CA THR A 227 -13.96 0.49 -0.35
C THR A 227 -13.57 -0.14 -1.70
N ILE A 228 -14.35 0.09 -2.78
CA ILE A 228 -14.04 -0.45 -4.11
C ILE A 228 -12.72 0.15 -4.64
N GLU A 229 -12.57 1.46 -4.51
CA GLU A 229 -11.35 2.17 -4.92
C GLU A 229 -10.13 1.71 -4.12
N PHE A 230 -10.32 1.46 -2.82
CA PHE A 230 -9.27 0.96 -1.93
C PHE A 230 -8.81 -0.45 -2.30
N VAL A 231 -9.72 -1.41 -2.47
CA VAL A 231 -9.32 -2.80 -2.79
C VAL A 231 -8.67 -2.91 -4.17
N LEU A 232 -9.08 -2.07 -5.13
CA LEU A 232 -8.42 -1.98 -6.43
C LEU A 232 -7.02 -1.38 -6.32
N LEU A 233 -6.84 -0.36 -5.48
CA LEU A 233 -5.52 0.21 -5.20
C LEU A 233 -4.59 -0.83 -4.56
N GLU A 234 -5.05 -1.57 -3.55
CA GLU A 234 -4.27 -2.64 -2.92
C GLU A 234 -3.91 -3.75 -3.91
N ALA A 235 -4.84 -4.13 -4.79
CA ALA A 235 -4.58 -5.12 -5.83
C ALA A 235 -3.54 -4.64 -6.85
N ILE A 236 -3.56 -3.35 -7.21
CA ILE A 236 -2.55 -2.72 -8.07
C ILE A 236 -1.17 -2.72 -7.39
N ILE A 237 -1.10 -2.38 -6.09
CA ILE A 237 0.15 -2.44 -5.30
C ILE A 237 0.64 -3.89 -5.19
N GLY A 238 -0.26 -4.85 -4.98
CA GLY A 238 0.04 -6.28 -4.90
C GLY A 238 0.61 -6.88 -6.18
N CYS A 239 0.47 -6.18 -7.30
CA CYS A 239 1.04 -6.54 -8.60
C CYS A 239 2.30 -5.72 -8.97
N TYR A 240 3.05 -5.22 -7.98
CA TYR A 240 4.26 -4.43 -8.21
C TYR A 240 5.37 -5.25 -8.90
N THR A 241 5.99 -4.67 -9.93
CA THR A 241 6.96 -5.38 -10.78
C THR A 241 8.38 -4.84 -10.71
N ALA A 242 8.61 -3.65 -10.15
CA ALA A 242 9.95 -3.05 -10.06
C ALA A 242 10.75 -3.61 -8.85
N ILE A 243 10.87 -4.93 -8.81
CA ILE A 243 11.57 -5.69 -7.75
C ILE A 243 12.82 -6.30 -8.36
N PRO A 244 14.03 -6.07 -7.79
CA PRO A 244 15.24 -6.75 -8.23
C PRO A 244 15.11 -8.28 -8.13
N LYS A 245 15.74 -9.03 -9.05
CA LYS A 245 15.78 -10.51 -9.07
C LYS A 245 14.46 -11.24 -9.35
N LEU A 246 13.33 -10.54 -9.43
CA LEU A 246 12.05 -11.12 -9.83
C LEU A 246 12.15 -11.72 -11.24
N SER A 247 11.66 -12.95 -11.44
CA SER A 247 11.74 -13.65 -12.72
C SER A 247 10.97 -12.94 -13.84
N ASN A 248 11.41 -13.13 -15.09
CA ASN A 248 10.74 -12.53 -16.25
C ASN A 248 9.29 -13.04 -16.41
N THR A 249 9.06 -14.32 -16.15
CA THR A 249 7.71 -14.92 -16.18
C THR A 249 6.79 -14.24 -15.18
N THR A 250 7.24 -14.05 -13.94
CA THR A 250 6.47 -13.36 -12.90
C THR A 250 6.23 -11.90 -13.24
N ARG A 251 7.23 -11.19 -13.79
CA ARG A 251 7.03 -9.80 -14.26
C ARG A 251 5.91 -9.70 -15.29
N ILE A 252 5.88 -10.61 -16.27
CA ILE A 252 4.83 -10.61 -17.30
C ILE A 252 3.45 -10.85 -16.68
N LEU A 253 3.34 -11.83 -15.78
CA LEU A 253 2.07 -12.16 -15.11
C LEU A 253 1.55 -10.99 -14.26
N LEU A 254 2.43 -10.39 -13.45
CA LEU A 254 2.06 -9.26 -12.58
C LEU A 254 1.74 -8.00 -13.40
N THR A 255 2.50 -7.69 -14.46
CA THR A 255 2.19 -6.54 -15.34
C THR A 255 0.81 -6.68 -15.94
N LYS A 256 0.49 -7.85 -16.52
CA LYS A 256 -0.83 -8.11 -17.10
C LYS A 256 -1.95 -7.93 -16.06
N GLN A 257 -1.77 -8.46 -14.86
CA GLN A 257 -2.76 -8.36 -13.80
C GLN A 257 -2.92 -6.91 -13.30
N ARG A 258 -1.80 -6.18 -13.16
CA ARG A 258 -1.78 -4.77 -12.76
C ARG A 258 -2.52 -3.90 -13.77
N GLU A 259 -2.28 -4.10 -15.06
CA GLU A 259 -2.98 -3.39 -16.14
C GLU A 259 -4.49 -3.66 -16.12
N ALA A 260 -4.89 -4.91 -15.86
CA ALA A 260 -6.30 -5.26 -15.71
C ALA A 260 -6.95 -4.50 -14.54
N TYR A 261 -6.36 -4.52 -13.35
CA TYR A 261 -6.90 -3.78 -12.20
C TYR A 261 -6.91 -2.26 -12.40
N ALA A 262 -5.87 -1.70 -13.03
CA ALA A 262 -5.81 -0.28 -13.36
C ALA A 262 -6.92 0.12 -14.35
N LEU A 263 -7.18 -0.72 -15.35
CA LEU A 263 -8.27 -0.50 -16.30
C LEU A 263 -9.66 -0.60 -15.62
N ILE A 264 -9.84 -1.57 -14.72
CA ILE A 264 -11.07 -1.71 -13.93
C ILE A 264 -11.30 -0.46 -13.08
N LEU A 265 -10.28 0.03 -12.38
CA LEU A 265 -10.35 1.25 -11.58
C LEU A 265 -10.73 2.47 -12.42
N LEU A 266 -10.08 2.68 -13.56
CA LEU A 266 -10.40 3.80 -14.45
C LEU A 266 -11.86 3.75 -14.91
N ARG A 267 -12.33 2.57 -15.35
CA ARG A 267 -13.70 2.38 -15.85
C ARG A 267 -14.74 2.56 -14.75
N TYR A 268 -14.48 2.00 -13.57
CA TYR A 268 -15.32 2.19 -12.40
C TYR A 268 -15.46 3.69 -12.11
N LEU A 269 -14.35 4.43 -12.00
CA LEU A 269 -14.37 5.86 -11.72
C LEU A 269 -15.07 6.67 -12.82
N GLN A 270 -14.85 6.37 -14.08
CA GLN A 270 -15.52 7.04 -15.19
C GLN A 270 -17.03 6.76 -15.24
N SER A 271 -17.46 5.57 -14.79
CA SER A 271 -18.88 5.24 -14.68
C SER A 271 -19.57 6.02 -13.56
N GLN A 272 -18.87 6.29 -12.46
CA GLN A 272 -19.43 6.98 -11.28
C GLN A 272 -19.36 8.51 -11.40
N LEU A 273 -18.29 9.04 -11.99
CA LEU A 273 -17.96 10.47 -11.96
C LEU A 273 -17.97 11.13 -13.35
N GLY A 274 -18.18 10.34 -14.41
CA GLY A 274 -17.99 10.79 -15.79
C GLY A 274 -16.52 10.73 -16.24
N LYS A 275 -16.29 10.89 -17.56
CA LYS A 275 -14.98 10.63 -18.19
C LYS A 275 -13.83 11.46 -17.62
N GLU A 276 -14.03 12.77 -17.49
CA GLU A 276 -12.98 13.70 -17.09
C GLU A 276 -12.70 13.63 -15.59
N SER A 277 -13.72 13.79 -14.75
CA SER A 277 -13.57 13.69 -13.29
C SER A 277 -13.12 12.30 -12.83
N GLY A 278 -13.58 11.24 -13.51
CA GLY A 278 -13.13 9.87 -13.27
C GLY A 278 -11.64 9.68 -13.60
N ALA A 279 -11.17 10.21 -14.74
CA ALA A 279 -9.75 10.14 -15.12
C ALA A 279 -8.85 10.97 -14.16
N LYS A 280 -9.35 12.11 -13.67
CA LYS A 280 -8.67 12.90 -12.65
C LYS A 280 -8.51 12.11 -11.34
N LYS A 281 -9.62 11.59 -10.80
CA LYS A 281 -9.57 10.78 -9.56
C LYS A 281 -8.72 9.52 -9.74
N TYR A 282 -8.75 8.89 -10.92
CA TYR A 282 -7.87 7.76 -11.24
C TYR A 282 -6.39 8.14 -11.07
N THR A 283 -5.99 9.27 -11.63
CA THR A 283 -4.61 9.77 -11.52
C THR A 283 -4.25 10.02 -10.05
N ASP A 284 -5.14 10.65 -9.29
CA ASP A 284 -4.94 10.91 -7.86
C ASP A 284 -4.75 9.60 -7.06
N ILE A 285 -5.51 8.55 -7.37
CA ILE A 285 -5.39 7.22 -6.74
C ILE A 285 -4.08 6.54 -7.12
N ILE A 286 -3.70 6.55 -8.40
CA ILE A 286 -2.44 5.91 -8.83
C ILE A 286 -1.23 6.60 -8.21
N CYS A 287 -1.27 7.92 -8.01
CA CYS A 287 -0.22 8.67 -7.30
C CYS A 287 -0.04 8.22 -5.83
N LEU A 288 -1.05 7.60 -5.21
CA LEU A 288 -0.91 7.05 -3.85
C LEU A 288 0.09 5.91 -3.80
N VAL A 289 0.26 5.14 -4.88
CA VAL A 289 1.20 4.00 -4.93
C VAL A 289 2.62 4.49 -4.59
N GLU A 290 3.14 5.45 -5.37
CA GLU A 290 4.48 6.00 -5.14
C GLU A 290 4.58 6.74 -3.80
N THR A 291 3.51 7.42 -3.39
CA THR A 291 3.45 8.12 -2.10
C THR A 291 3.65 7.15 -0.92
N TYR A 292 2.99 5.99 -0.95
CA TYR A 292 3.13 5.00 0.12
C TYR A 292 4.43 4.22 0.03
N PHE A 293 4.95 3.93 -1.17
CA PHE A 293 6.32 3.44 -1.31
C PHE A 293 7.34 4.41 -0.68
N TYR A 294 7.19 5.71 -0.89
CA TYR A 294 8.03 6.73 -0.25
C TYR A 294 7.89 6.70 1.28
N PHE A 295 6.67 6.66 1.81
CA PHE A 295 6.47 6.57 3.26
C PHE A 295 7.10 5.31 3.86
N THR A 296 7.06 4.16 3.19
CA THR A 296 7.72 2.94 3.68
C THR A 296 9.24 3.02 3.68
N GLN A 297 9.86 3.85 2.83
CA GLN A 297 11.32 4.04 2.87
C GLN A 297 11.75 4.92 4.05
N ARG A 298 10.89 5.85 4.48
CA ARG A 298 11.14 6.72 5.65
C ARG A 298 10.72 6.07 6.95
N PHE A 299 9.65 5.30 6.90
CA PHE A 299 9.27 4.35 7.92
C PHE A 299 10.16 3.11 7.74
N LYS A 300 11.44 3.21 8.10
CA LYS A 300 12.20 2.03 8.46
C LYS A 300 11.78 1.70 9.88
N PRO A 301 10.84 0.75 10.11
CA PRO A 301 10.71 0.24 11.45
C PRO A 301 12.10 -0.19 11.91
N PRO A 302 12.42 -0.08 13.21
CA PRO A 302 13.63 -0.70 13.76
C PRO A 302 13.63 -2.24 13.65
N TYR A 303 12.65 -2.82 12.97
CA TYR A 303 12.44 -4.24 12.80
C TYR A 303 13.12 -4.71 11.50
N ASN A 304 14.15 -5.54 11.66
CA ASN A 304 14.30 -6.69 10.78
C ASN A 304 13.04 -7.54 10.98
N ILE A 305 11.95 -7.23 10.28
CA ILE A 305 10.68 -7.95 10.46
C ILE A 305 10.94 -9.46 10.26
N PHE A 306 11.86 -9.83 9.35
CA PHE A 306 12.29 -11.22 9.09
C PHE A 306 13.76 -11.41 8.66
N HIS A 307 14.65 -10.41 8.80
CA HIS A 307 16.06 -10.56 8.40
C HIS A 307 16.95 -11.06 9.55
N GLY A 308 17.30 -12.35 9.50
CA GLY A 308 18.27 -13.03 10.37
C GLY A 308 17.70 -14.30 11.02
N ASP A 309 18.57 -15.26 11.38
CA ASP A 309 18.23 -16.55 12.05
C ASP A 309 17.62 -16.42 13.46
N LYS A 310 17.19 -15.22 13.82
CA LYS A 310 16.51 -14.89 15.07
C LYS A 310 15.18 -14.31 14.61
N GLY A 311 14.08 -15.00 14.88
CA GLY A 311 12.70 -14.63 14.48
C GLY A 311 12.28 -13.23 14.97
N PRO A 312 10.98 -12.89 15.03
CA PRO A 312 10.49 -11.55 15.38
C PRO A 312 10.88 -11.17 16.82
N HIS A 313 12.13 -10.74 17.01
CA HIS A 313 12.62 -10.13 18.22
C HIS A 313 12.40 -8.64 18.08
N PHE A 314 11.25 -8.19 18.58
CA PHE A 314 11.16 -6.83 19.09
C PHE A 314 12.15 -6.73 20.24
N ASP A 315 13.24 -5.97 20.08
CA ASP A 315 14.07 -5.62 21.22
C ASP A 315 13.18 -4.84 22.20
N ARG A 316 12.84 -5.45 23.34
CA ARG A 316 12.09 -4.76 24.40
C ARG A 316 12.84 -3.52 24.92
N ASN A 317 14.14 -3.41 24.61
CA ASN A 317 14.94 -2.22 24.87
C ASN A 317 14.84 -1.16 23.76
N LEU A 318 14.08 -1.36 22.68
CA LEU A 318 13.94 -0.35 21.62
C LEU A 318 12.98 0.78 22.01
N CYS A 319 11.97 0.56 22.86
CA CYS A 319 11.30 1.66 23.61
C CYS A 319 12.25 2.30 24.65
N ARG A 320 13.36 1.64 25.05
CA ARG A 320 14.38 2.20 25.98
C ARG A 320 15.53 2.96 25.28
N ASN A 321 15.87 2.57 24.05
CA ASN A 321 17.09 2.99 23.33
C ASN A 321 16.81 3.74 22.02
N HIS A 322 15.56 3.95 21.61
CA HIS A 322 15.32 4.80 20.45
C HIS A 322 15.64 6.27 20.77
N THR A 323 16.58 6.78 19.99
CA THR A 323 16.91 8.18 19.70
C THR A 323 15.70 9.11 19.51
N LEU A 324 14.51 8.57 19.22
CA LEU A 324 13.25 9.34 19.11
C LEU A 324 12.75 9.92 20.44
N CYS A 325 13.13 9.32 21.58
CA CYS A 325 12.84 9.87 22.91
C CYS A 325 14.07 10.40 23.63
N ARG A 326 15.28 10.17 23.11
CA ARG A 326 16.54 10.64 23.68
C ARG A 326 17.57 10.88 22.58
N GLU A 327 17.61 12.09 22.00
CA GLU A 327 18.85 12.83 21.70
C GLU A 327 18.58 14.12 20.93
N LYS A 328 19.16 15.22 21.41
CA LYS A 328 19.07 16.59 20.89
C LYS A 328 20.05 16.87 19.73
N HIS A 329 20.43 15.89 18.92
CA HIS A 329 21.45 16.10 17.89
C HIS A 329 20.99 15.72 16.48
N TYR A 330 20.60 16.78 15.75
CA TYR A 330 20.65 16.83 14.29
C TYR A 330 22.06 16.48 13.83
N VAL A 331 22.18 15.47 12.95
CA VAL A 331 23.34 15.35 12.06
C VAL A 331 22.81 15.62 10.65
N GLU A 332 23.28 16.73 10.08
CA GLU A 332 23.16 17.05 8.66
C GLU A 332 23.69 15.88 7.82
N VAL A 333 22.85 15.30 6.97
CA VAL A 333 23.33 14.47 5.86
C VAL A 333 23.44 15.37 4.65
N ARG A 334 24.68 15.76 4.35
CA ARG A 334 25.06 16.39 3.09
C ARG A 334 24.65 15.49 1.93
N TYR A 335 24.01 16.10 0.94
CA TYR A 335 23.87 15.54 -0.40
C TYR A 335 25.27 15.26 -0.96
N MET A 336 25.52 14.03 -1.40
CA MET A 336 26.55 13.80 -2.41
C MET A 336 25.93 14.03 -3.77
N GLU A 337 26.43 15.06 -4.43
CA GLU A 337 26.25 15.38 -5.84
C GLU A 337 26.78 14.23 -6.71
N VAL A 338 26.06 13.97 -7.80
CA VAL A 338 26.63 13.47 -9.06
C VAL A 338 26.32 14.51 -10.11
#